data_AF-A0AA37PNL8-F1
#
_entry.id   AF-A0AA37PNL8-F1
#
_cell.length_a   1.000
_cell.length_b   1.000
_cell.length_c   1.000
_cell.angle_alpha   90.00
_cell.angle_beta   90.00
_cell.angle_gamma   90.00
#
_symmetry.space_group_name_H-M   'P 1'
#
loop_
_entity.id
_entity.type
_entity.pdbx_description
1 polymer ?
#
loop_
_entity_poly.entity_id
_entity_poly.type
_entity_poly.pdbx_seq_one_letter_code
_entity_poly.pdbx_strand_id
1 'polypeptide(L)'
;MPLTPADVHNVAFSKPPIGKRGYNEDEVDAFLDLVENELTRLIEENSDLRQRIEELDRELAIGGGAAAAAPAAAVAPAPTPPAPVFEPEPEPVRAAPAPAATGTNEEQALKAARVLSLAQDTADRLTSTAKAESDKMLSDARNNADQIMTEARQTAETTVTEARQRADSMLADAQTRSETQLRQAQEKADALQADAERKHTEIMGTINQQRTVLEGRLEQLRTFEREYRTRLKTYLESQLEELGQRGSAAPVDSSADTGGFDQFNRGNN
;
A
#
# COMPACT_ATOMS: atom_id res chain seq x y z
N MET A 1 0.75 -11.33 -24.13
CA MET A 1 -0.06 -11.91 -23.03
C MET A 1 0.70 -11.61 -21.75
N PRO A 2 0.12 -10.88 -20.79
CA PRO A 2 0.81 -10.65 -19.52
C PRO A 2 0.90 -11.96 -18.74
N LEU A 3 2.04 -12.18 -18.08
CA LEU A 3 2.24 -13.29 -17.14
C LEU A 3 1.24 -13.12 -16.00
N THR A 4 0.52 -14.18 -15.61
CA THR A 4 -0.34 -14.18 -14.42
C THR A 4 0.39 -14.82 -13.23
N PRO A 5 -0.01 -14.52 -11.98
CA PRO A 5 0.52 -15.23 -10.81
C PRO A 5 0.36 -16.75 -10.92
N ALA A 6 -0.77 -17.21 -11.47
CA ALA A 6 -1.01 -18.62 -11.73
C ALA A 6 -0.03 -19.22 -12.77
N ASP A 7 0.45 -18.44 -13.73
CA ASP A 7 1.46 -18.91 -14.69
C ASP A 7 2.83 -19.07 -14.04
N VAL A 8 3.16 -18.22 -13.04
CA VAL A 8 4.38 -18.33 -12.23
C VAL A 8 4.32 -19.57 -11.34
N HIS A 9 3.18 -19.80 -10.68
CA HIS A 9 2.98 -20.95 -9.81
C HIS A 9 3.06 -22.29 -10.56
N ASN A 10 2.54 -22.35 -11.79
CA ASN A 10 2.47 -23.57 -12.59
C ASN A 10 3.70 -23.78 -13.50
N VAL A 11 4.74 -22.95 -13.38
CA VAL A 11 5.93 -23.09 -14.23
C VAL A 11 6.73 -24.32 -13.82
N ALA A 12 7.11 -25.14 -14.80
CA ALA A 12 7.96 -26.31 -14.57
C ALA A 12 9.23 -26.21 -15.40
N PHE A 13 10.38 -26.26 -14.73
CA PHE A 13 11.70 -26.24 -15.38
C PHE A 13 12.22 -27.66 -15.65
N SER A 14 12.82 -27.87 -16.82
CA SER A 14 13.47 -29.15 -17.16
C SER A 14 14.78 -29.31 -16.39
N LYS A 15 15.09 -30.55 -15.97
CA LYS A 15 16.38 -30.86 -15.32
C LYS A 15 17.56 -30.53 -16.25
N PRO A 16 18.69 -30.02 -15.70
CA PRO A 16 19.87 -29.72 -16.49
C PRO A 16 20.35 -30.94 -17.30
N PRO A 17 20.83 -30.74 -18.55
CA PRO A 17 21.44 -31.81 -19.34
C PRO A 17 22.59 -32.48 -18.57
N ILE A 18 22.73 -33.80 -18.72
CA ILE A 18 23.73 -34.61 -18.02
C ILE A 18 25.12 -33.97 -18.17
N GLY A 19 25.78 -33.71 -17.04
CA GLY A 19 27.12 -33.11 -16.98
C GLY A 19 27.16 -31.58 -16.83
N LYS A 20 26.01 -30.89 -16.82
CA LYS A 20 25.93 -29.46 -16.52
C LYS A 20 25.30 -29.21 -15.14
N ARG A 21 25.82 -28.22 -14.41
CA ARG A 21 25.24 -27.79 -13.13
C ARG A 21 24.03 -26.90 -13.40
N GLY A 22 22.94 -27.12 -12.67
CA GLY A 22 21.74 -26.28 -12.68
C GLY A 22 21.67 -25.34 -11.49
N TYR A 23 20.59 -24.57 -11.44
CA TYR A 23 20.20 -23.82 -10.25
C TYR A 23 19.71 -24.77 -9.14
N ASN A 24 19.78 -24.30 -7.89
CA ASN A 24 19.24 -25.01 -6.74
C ASN A 24 17.71 -24.91 -6.76
N GLU A 25 17.00 -26.04 -6.74
CA GLU A 25 15.54 -26.09 -6.83
C GLU A 25 14.90 -25.29 -5.68
N ASP A 26 15.40 -25.44 -4.45
CA ASP A 26 14.86 -24.73 -3.27
C ASP A 26 15.00 -23.20 -3.37
N GLU A 27 16.11 -22.71 -3.94
CA GLU A 27 16.34 -21.27 -4.12
C GLU A 27 15.49 -20.70 -5.26
N VAL A 28 15.26 -21.49 -6.30
CA VAL A 28 14.40 -21.12 -7.42
C VAL A 28 12.95 -21.06 -6.96
N ASP A 29 12.47 -22.04 -6.20
CA ASP A 29 11.10 -22.07 -5.68
C ASP A 29 10.85 -20.88 -4.74
N ALA A 30 11.77 -20.60 -3.80
CA ALA A 30 11.66 -19.44 -2.92
C ALA A 30 11.64 -18.09 -3.68
N PHE A 31 12.36 -18.01 -4.80
CA PHE A 31 12.33 -16.82 -5.66
C PHE A 31 11.01 -16.72 -6.44
N LEU A 32 10.48 -17.83 -6.94
CA LEU A 32 9.18 -17.85 -7.61
C LEU A 32 8.04 -17.44 -6.67
N ASP A 33 8.06 -17.86 -5.41
CA ASP A 33 7.10 -17.42 -4.39
C ASP A 33 7.14 -15.89 -4.22
N LEU A 34 8.35 -15.29 -4.16
CA LEU A 34 8.50 -13.84 -4.09
C LEU A 34 7.93 -13.14 -5.33
N VAL A 35 8.20 -13.69 -6.52
CA VAL A 35 7.71 -13.16 -7.80
C VAL A 35 6.19 -13.27 -7.90
N GLU A 36 5.60 -14.38 -7.46
CA GLU A 36 4.14 -14.58 -7.44
C GLU A 36 3.45 -13.55 -6.53
N ASN A 37 4.01 -13.34 -5.34
CA ASN A 37 3.48 -12.36 -4.38
C ASN A 37 3.56 -10.92 -4.91
N GLU A 38 4.72 -10.51 -5.46
CA GLU A 38 4.88 -9.17 -6.03
C GLU A 38 4.03 -8.97 -7.29
N LEU A 39 3.88 -9.99 -8.13
CA LEU A 39 3.01 -9.91 -9.29
C LEU A 39 1.54 -9.75 -8.90
N THR A 40 1.09 -10.46 -7.85
CA THR A 40 -0.26 -10.31 -7.29
C THR A 40 -0.47 -8.89 -6.77
N ARG A 41 0.47 -8.38 -5.95
CA ARG A 41 0.45 -7.02 -5.42
C ARG A 41 0.41 -5.97 -6.52
N LEU A 42 1.24 -6.10 -7.56
CA LEU A 42 1.29 -5.15 -8.67
C LEU A 42 -0.01 -5.16 -9.48
N ILE A 43 -0.65 -6.32 -9.65
CA ILE A 43 -1.93 -6.42 -10.35
C ILE A 43 -3.04 -5.74 -9.54
N GLU A 44 -3.10 -5.98 -8.22
CA GLU A 44 -4.04 -5.32 -7.31
C GLU A 44 -3.83 -3.81 -7.33
N GLU A 45 -2.59 -3.34 -7.16
CA GLU A 45 -2.25 -1.91 -7.20
C GLU A 45 -2.60 -1.27 -8.56
N ASN A 46 -2.34 -1.95 -9.68
CA ASN A 46 -2.73 -1.44 -11.00
C ASN A 46 -4.26 -1.37 -11.14
N SER A 47 -4.99 -2.33 -10.57
CA SER A 47 -6.44 -2.34 -10.58
C SER A 47 -7.02 -1.19 -9.75
N ASP A 48 -6.46 -0.94 -8.56
CA ASP A 48 -6.86 0.15 -7.67
C ASP A 48 -6.54 1.51 -8.29
N LEU A 49 -5.35 1.67 -8.88
CA LEU A 49 -4.96 2.89 -9.57
C LEU A 49 -5.87 3.17 -10.78
N ARG A 50 -6.24 2.15 -11.55
CA ARG A 50 -7.18 2.30 -12.67
C ARG A 50 -8.57 2.70 -12.18
N GLN A 51 -9.06 2.11 -11.09
CA GLN A 51 -10.32 2.52 -10.46
C GLN A 51 -10.27 3.96 -9.97
N ARG A 52 -9.15 4.37 -9.35
CA ARG A 52 -8.93 5.75 -8.89
C ARG A 52 -8.92 6.75 -10.03
N ILE A 53 -8.28 6.41 -11.16
CA ILE A 53 -8.30 7.23 -12.37
C ILE A 53 -9.72 7.35 -12.90
N GLU A 54 -10.46 6.24 -12.97
CA GLU A 54 -11.84 6.26 -13.45
C GLU A 54 -12.77 7.07 -12.53
N GLU A 55 -12.58 6.99 -11.21
CA GLU A 55 -13.28 7.81 -10.24
C GLU A 55 -12.95 9.31 -10.40
N LEU A 56 -11.68 9.66 -10.51
CA LEU A 56 -11.24 11.03 -10.78
C LEU A 56 -11.75 11.56 -12.11
N ASP A 57 -11.76 10.74 -13.17
CA ASP A 57 -12.32 11.10 -14.48
C ASP A 57 -13.83 11.32 -14.38
N ARG A 58 -14.55 10.55 -13.56
CA ARG A 58 -15.98 10.78 -13.28
C ARG A 58 -16.19 12.05 -12.46
N GLU A 59 -15.39 12.30 -11.43
CA GLU A 59 -15.43 13.55 -10.65
C GLU A 59 -15.11 14.77 -11.51
N LEU A 60 -14.13 14.65 -12.41
CA LEU A 60 -13.80 15.67 -13.41
C LEU A 60 -14.86 15.78 -14.50
N ALA A 61 -15.58 14.72 -14.86
CA ALA A 61 -16.73 14.83 -15.77
C ALA A 61 -17.92 15.52 -15.09
N ILE A 62 -18.13 15.27 -13.79
CA ILE A 62 -19.18 15.88 -12.99
C ILE A 62 -18.84 17.33 -12.63
N GLY A 63 -17.59 17.63 -12.30
CA GLY A 63 -17.09 18.97 -11.94
C GLY A 63 -16.64 19.81 -13.15
N GLY A 64 -16.15 19.17 -14.20
CA GLY A 64 -15.76 19.76 -15.49
C GLY A 64 -16.91 19.90 -16.48
N GLY A 65 -18.12 19.47 -16.12
CA GLY A 65 -19.36 19.72 -16.86
C GLY A 65 -19.75 21.21 -17.00
N ALA A 66 -18.99 22.13 -16.40
CA ALA A 66 -19.11 23.58 -16.62
C ALA A 66 -18.05 24.18 -17.55
N ALA A 67 -17.05 23.40 -18.00
CA ALA A 67 -16.00 23.91 -18.90
C ALA A 67 -15.53 22.85 -19.91
N ALA A 68 -16.20 22.84 -21.06
CA ALA A 68 -15.76 22.31 -22.36
C ALA A 68 -15.75 20.78 -22.57
N ALA A 69 -16.83 20.25 -23.15
CA ALA A 69 -16.92 19.91 -24.59
C ALA A 69 -18.01 18.86 -24.87
N ALA A 70 -19.10 19.29 -25.50
CA ALA A 70 -20.03 18.41 -26.19
C ALA A 70 -19.37 17.83 -27.45
N PRO A 71 -19.55 16.54 -27.79
CA PRO A 71 -19.14 16.00 -29.07
C PRO A 71 -20.18 16.39 -30.13
N ALA A 72 -19.83 17.36 -30.98
CA ALA A 72 -20.58 17.70 -32.18
C ALA A 72 -20.27 16.67 -33.27
N ALA A 73 -21.10 15.62 -33.36
CA ALA A 73 -21.17 14.76 -34.52
C ALA A 73 -21.94 15.47 -35.65
N ALA A 74 -21.30 15.51 -36.80
CA ALA A 74 -21.73 16.08 -38.06
C ALA A 74 -23.13 15.65 -38.54
N VAL A 75 -23.94 16.64 -38.93
CA VAL A 75 -24.89 16.53 -40.05
C VAL A 75 -24.60 17.68 -41.01
N ALA A 76 -24.21 17.28 -42.23
CA ALA A 76 -24.33 17.87 -43.57
C ALA A 76 -24.67 19.38 -43.81
N PRO A 77 -24.26 19.93 -44.98
CA PRO A 77 -23.87 21.33 -45.16
C PRO A 77 -24.91 22.23 -45.85
N ALA A 78 -24.87 23.54 -45.51
CA ALA A 78 -25.26 24.76 -46.26
C ALA A 78 -26.69 24.87 -46.88
N PRO A 79 -27.34 26.06 -46.98
CA PRO A 79 -26.74 27.40 -47.03
C PRO A 79 -27.28 28.41 -46.02
N THR A 80 -26.47 29.44 -45.81
CA THR A 80 -26.78 30.71 -45.16
C THR A 80 -27.95 31.46 -45.78
N PRO A 81 -28.91 31.95 -44.97
CA PRO A 81 -29.58 33.21 -45.19
C PRO A 81 -28.85 34.36 -44.46
N PRO A 82 -29.02 35.61 -44.92
CA PRO A 82 -27.98 36.62 -44.87
C PRO A 82 -28.08 37.55 -43.64
N ALA A 83 -26.96 38.24 -43.40
CA ALA A 83 -26.79 39.32 -42.44
C ALA A 83 -27.86 40.41 -42.55
N PRO A 84 -28.21 41.11 -41.45
CA PRO A 84 -29.01 42.32 -41.54
C PRO A 84 -28.16 43.41 -42.19
N VAL A 85 -28.37 43.62 -43.49
CA VAL A 85 -27.92 44.80 -44.20
C VAL A 85 -28.78 45.95 -43.68
N PHE A 86 -28.15 46.87 -42.94
CA PHE A 86 -28.69 48.22 -42.78
C PHE A 86 -28.50 48.90 -44.14
N GLU A 87 -29.57 48.96 -44.91
CA GLU A 87 -29.68 49.71 -46.16
C GLU A 87 -30.57 50.95 -45.90
N PRO A 88 -30.27 52.10 -46.53
CA PRO A 88 -30.62 53.41 -46.01
C PRO A 88 -32.02 53.86 -46.41
N GLU A 89 -32.52 54.83 -45.63
CA GLU A 89 -33.30 56.00 -46.07
C GLU A 89 -34.48 55.76 -47.04
N PRO A 90 -35.74 55.91 -46.60
CA PRO A 90 -36.86 55.89 -47.52
C PRO A 90 -36.83 57.14 -48.42
N GLU A 91 -36.63 56.93 -49.72
CA GLU A 91 -36.89 57.94 -50.75
C GLU A 91 -38.35 58.43 -50.67
N PRO A 92 -38.59 59.75 -50.55
CA PRO A 92 -39.94 60.27 -50.59
C PRO A 92 -40.46 60.26 -52.02
N VAL A 93 -41.49 59.43 -52.25
CA VAL A 93 -42.32 59.45 -53.45
C VAL A 93 -42.83 60.87 -53.71
N ARG A 94 -42.44 61.43 -54.86
CA ARG A 94 -43.05 62.63 -55.44
C ARG A 94 -44.51 62.33 -55.80
N ALA A 95 -45.42 63.02 -55.12
CA ALA A 95 -46.76 63.31 -55.62
C ALA A 95 -47.03 64.82 -55.46
N ALA A 96 -47.11 65.51 -56.60
CA ALA A 96 -47.79 66.81 -56.71
C ALA A 96 -49.32 66.55 -56.65
N PRO A 97 -50.18 67.47 -56.16
CA PRO A 97 -50.25 68.86 -56.62
C PRO A 97 -50.51 69.93 -55.52
N ALA A 98 -50.42 71.20 -55.95
CA ALA A 98 -50.74 72.45 -55.25
C ALA A 98 -52.16 72.45 -54.61
N PRO A 99 -52.51 73.33 -53.62
CA PRO A 99 -52.47 74.78 -53.81
C PRO A 99 -51.98 75.59 -52.60
N ALA A 100 -51.51 76.80 -52.91
CA ALA A 100 -51.37 77.87 -51.96
C ALA A 100 -52.73 78.16 -51.30
N ALA A 101 -52.85 77.88 -50.00
CA ALA A 101 -53.87 78.47 -49.15
C ALA A 101 -53.28 79.73 -48.51
N THR A 102 -53.38 80.82 -49.25
CA THR A 102 -53.43 82.17 -48.68
C THR A 102 -54.69 82.28 -47.82
N GLY A 103 -54.54 82.63 -46.54
CA GLY A 103 -55.70 82.96 -45.71
C GLY A 103 -55.44 82.70 -44.24
N THR A 104 -54.98 83.74 -43.56
CA THR A 104 -55.10 84.00 -42.11
C THR A 104 -55.99 83.03 -41.33
N ASN A 105 -55.39 82.39 -40.31
CA ASN A 105 -56.05 82.09 -39.04
C ASN A 105 -54.97 81.92 -37.96
N GLU A 106 -54.48 83.05 -37.42
CA GLU A 106 -53.55 83.09 -36.27
C GLU A 106 -54.02 82.16 -35.13
N GLU A 107 -55.34 81.98 -34.98
CA GLU A 107 -55.94 81.09 -33.99
C GLU A 107 -55.68 79.58 -34.23
N GLN A 108 -55.56 79.13 -35.48
CA GLN A 108 -55.20 77.73 -35.78
C GLN A 108 -53.70 77.47 -35.57
N ALA A 109 -52.84 78.45 -35.86
CA ALA A 109 -51.42 78.40 -35.54
C ALA A 109 -51.18 78.38 -34.01
N LEU A 110 -51.96 79.16 -33.24
CA LEU A 110 -51.94 79.14 -31.77
C LEU A 110 -52.42 77.80 -31.19
N LYS A 111 -53.47 77.20 -31.76
CA LYS A 111 -53.94 75.85 -31.36
C LYS A 111 -52.89 74.78 -31.69
N ALA A 112 -52.24 74.84 -32.85
CA ALA A 112 -51.15 73.94 -33.22
C ALA A 112 -49.91 74.11 -32.33
N ALA A 113 -49.51 75.34 -32.02
CA ALA A 113 -48.39 75.63 -31.11
C ALA A 113 -48.65 75.10 -29.69
N ARG A 114 -49.88 75.22 -29.19
CA ARG A 114 -50.27 74.69 -27.87
C ARG A 114 -50.26 73.16 -27.83
N VAL A 115 -50.65 72.50 -28.92
CA VAL A 115 -50.53 71.04 -29.06
C VAL A 115 -49.07 70.60 -29.17
N LEU A 116 -48.22 71.35 -29.90
CA LEU A 116 -46.79 71.07 -29.97
C LEU A 116 -46.10 71.21 -28.61
N SER A 117 -46.44 72.25 -27.86
CA SER A 117 -45.96 72.45 -26.49
C SER A 117 -46.39 71.32 -25.57
N LEU A 118 -47.66 70.89 -25.63
CA LEU A 118 -48.13 69.75 -24.86
C LEU A 118 -47.40 68.46 -25.26
N ALA A 119 -47.13 68.27 -26.55
CA ALA A 119 -46.37 67.13 -27.04
C ALA A 119 -44.90 67.17 -26.56
N GLN A 120 -44.24 68.33 -26.58
CA GLN A 120 -42.90 68.52 -26.01
C GLN A 120 -42.88 68.25 -24.51
N ASP A 121 -43.83 68.80 -23.74
CA ASP A 121 -43.95 68.53 -22.31
C ASP A 121 -44.13 67.03 -22.00
N THR A 122 -44.93 66.33 -22.83
CA THR A 122 -45.09 64.88 -22.69
C THR A 122 -43.82 64.11 -23.05
N ALA A 123 -43.07 64.55 -24.05
CA ALA A 123 -41.81 63.93 -24.45
C ALA A 123 -40.72 64.13 -23.38
N ASP A 124 -40.62 65.34 -22.82
CA ASP A 124 -39.68 65.66 -21.74
C ASP A 124 -40.02 64.87 -20.47
N ARG A 125 -41.31 64.72 -20.17
CA ARG A 125 -41.76 63.91 -19.04
C ARG A 125 -41.45 62.43 -19.23
N LEU A 126 -41.74 61.86 -20.41
CA LEU A 126 -41.45 60.46 -20.72
C LEU A 126 -39.95 60.16 -20.70
N THR A 127 -39.12 61.07 -21.23
CA THR A 127 -37.66 60.92 -21.19
C THR A 127 -37.11 61.02 -19.77
N SER A 128 -37.66 61.91 -18.95
CA SER A 128 -37.31 62.00 -17.52
C SER A 128 -37.68 60.74 -16.75
N THR A 129 -38.89 60.21 -16.95
CA THR A 129 -39.31 58.96 -16.29
C THR A 129 -38.49 57.76 -16.77
N ALA A 130 -38.21 57.67 -18.07
CA ALA A 130 -37.38 56.59 -18.61
C ALA A 130 -35.95 56.64 -18.05
N LYS A 131 -35.35 57.84 -17.92
CA LYS A 131 -34.04 58.00 -17.28
C LYS A 131 -34.07 57.61 -15.80
N ALA A 132 -35.09 58.05 -15.06
CA ALA A 132 -35.24 57.70 -13.65
C ALA A 132 -35.41 56.19 -13.45
N GLU A 133 -36.19 55.52 -14.30
CA GLU A 133 -36.35 54.07 -14.29
C GLU A 133 -35.04 53.34 -14.67
N SER A 134 -34.30 53.82 -15.66
CA SER A 134 -33.01 53.22 -16.03
C SER A 134 -31.97 53.37 -14.92
N ASP A 135 -31.90 54.55 -14.29
CA ASP A 135 -30.97 54.80 -13.19
C ASP A 135 -31.30 53.93 -11.98
N LYS A 136 -32.60 53.75 -11.69
CA LYS A 136 -33.07 52.83 -10.66
C LYS A 136 -32.68 51.39 -10.98
N MET A 137 -32.93 50.92 -12.21
CA MET A 137 -32.58 49.55 -12.61
C MET A 137 -31.07 49.32 -12.52
N LEU A 138 -30.24 50.29 -12.92
CA LEU A 138 -28.78 50.21 -12.79
C LEU A 138 -28.33 50.17 -11.33
N SER A 139 -28.97 50.95 -10.46
CA SER A 139 -28.72 50.91 -9.01
C SER A 139 -29.09 49.55 -8.41
N ASP A 140 -30.27 49.04 -8.73
CA ASP A 140 -30.75 47.74 -8.23
C ASP A 140 -29.86 46.59 -8.73
N ALA A 141 -29.46 46.63 -10.00
CA ALA A 141 -28.52 45.66 -10.58
C ALA A 141 -27.14 45.70 -9.90
N ARG A 142 -26.62 46.90 -9.60
CA ARG A 142 -25.35 47.06 -8.86
C ARG A 142 -25.46 46.52 -7.44
N ASN A 143 -26.51 46.87 -6.71
CA ASN A 143 -26.73 46.39 -5.34
C ASN A 143 -26.85 44.86 -5.29
N ASN A 144 -27.58 44.26 -6.24
CA ASN A 144 -27.69 42.79 -6.33
C ASN A 144 -26.35 42.14 -6.67
N ALA A 145 -25.57 42.72 -7.57
CA ALA A 145 -24.23 42.21 -7.89
C ALA A 145 -23.29 42.28 -6.67
N ASP A 146 -23.33 43.37 -5.91
CA ASP A 146 -22.52 43.55 -4.69
C ASP A 146 -22.94 42.55 -3.58
N GLN A 147 -24.24 42.27 -3.45
CA GLN A 147 -24.75 41.25 -2.54
C GLN A 147 -24.23 39.86 -2.92
N ILE A 148 -24.39 39.46 -4.18
CA ILE A 148 -23.92 38.15 -4.68
C ILE A 148 -22.41 38.01 -4.47
N MET A 149 -21.64 39.07 -4.74
CA MET A 149 -20.18 39.04 -4.53
C MET A 149 -19.81 38.91 -3.04
N THR A 150 -20.57 39.53 -2.15
CA THR A 150 -20.33 39.45 -0.70
C THR A 150 -20.67 38.05 -0.17
N GLU A 151 -21.82 37.50 -0.58
CA GLU A 151 -22.22 36.13 -0.22
C GLU A 151 -21.26 35.08 -0.79
N ALA A 152 -20.83 35.23 -2.06
CA ALA A 152 -19.86 34.35 -2.68
C ALA A 152 -18.50 34.40 -1.95
N ARG A 153 -18.04 35.59 -1.52
CA ARG A 153 -16.82 35.73 -0.72
C ARG A 153 -16.96 35.07 0.65
N GLN A 154 -18.06 35.33 1.36
CA GLN A 154 -18.29 34.75 2.69
C GLN A 154 -18.36 33.23 2.65
N THR A 155 -19.06 32.66 1.66
CA THR A 155 -19.14 31.20 1.47
C THR A 155 -17.78 30.61 1.09
N ALA A 156 -17.00 31.28 0.23
CA ALA A 156 -15.64 30.86 -0.08
C ALA A 156 -14.72 30.90 1.16
N GLU A 157 -14.78 31.94 1.96
CA GLU A 157 -14.01 32.03 3.20
C GLU A 157 -14.40 30.94 4.21
N THR A 158 -15.69 30.68 4.35
CA THR A 158 -16.22 29.63 5.24
C THR A 158 -15.76 28.24 4.78
N THR A 159 -15.86 27.94 3.49
CA THR A 159 -15.42 26.64 2.95
C THR A 159 -13.91 26.45 3.09
N VAL A 160 -13.10 27.49 2.86
CA VAL A 160 -11.65 27.42 3.04
C VAL A 160 -11.28 27.22 4.51
N THR A 161 -11.94 27.91 5.43
CA THR A 161 -11.68 27.76 6.87
C THR A 161 -12.09 26.39 7.38
N GLU A 162 -13.27 25.90 7.01
CA GLU A 162 -13.70 24.53 7.34
C GLU A 162 -12.76 23.47 6.76
N ALA A 163 -12.35 23.61 5.50
CA ALA A 163 -11.43 22.69 4.86
C ALA A 163 -10.08 22.65 5.59
N ARG A 164 -9.55 23.82 6.00
CA ARG A 164 -8.32 23.92 6.81
C ARG A 164 -8.48 23.25 8.16
N GLN A 165 -9.57 23.53 8.89
CA GLN A 165 -9.82 22.92 10.19
C GLN A 165 -9.94 21.39 10.10
N ARG A 166 -10.63 20.86 9.08
CA ARG A 166 -10.73 19.41 8.86
C ARG A 166 -9.38 18.79 8.50
N ALA A 167 -8.56 19.48 7.71
CA ALA A 167 -7.22 19.02 7.39
C ALA A 167 -6.33 18.99 8.64
N ASP A 168 -6.36 20.05 9.46
CA ASP A 168 -5.59 20.13 10.70
C ASP A 168 -6.00 19.04 11.70
N SER A 169 -7.31 18.79 11.87
CA SER A 169 -7.79 17.70 12.73
C SER A 169 -7.35 16.33 12.21
N MET A 170 -7.39 16.11 10.89
CA MET A 170 -6.95 14.85 10.29
C MET A 170 -5.45 14.62 10.50
N LEU A 171 -4.64 15.67 10.38
CA LEU A 171 -3.20 15.59 10.64
C LEU A 171 -2.92 15.29 12.13
N ALA A 172 -3.63 15.92 13.06
CA ALA A 172 -3.49 15.66 14.49
C ALA A 172 -3.90 14.22 14.85
N ASP A 173 -5.00 13.73 14.29
CA ASP A 173 -5.45 12.34 14.47
C ASP A 173 -4.45 11.34 13.89
N ALA A 174 -3.91 11.62 12.70
CA ALA A 174 -2.91 10.78 12.06
C ALA A 174 -1.61 10.73 12.87
N GLN A 175 -1.15 11.87 13.38
CA GLN A 175 0.02 11.95 14.27
C GLN A 175 -0.19 11.14 15.54
N THR A 176 -1.34 11.32 16.21
CA THR A 176 -1.67 10.57 17.44
C THR A 176 -1.73 9.06 17.19
N ARG A 177 -2.35 8.63 16.09
CA ARG A 177 -2.40 7.20 15.71
C ARG A 177 -1.00 6.66 15.40
N SER A 178 -0.17 7.44 14.72
CA SER A 178 1.21 7.04 14.42
C SER A 178 2.05 6.90 15.69
N GLU A 179 2.00 7.88 16.58
CA GLU A 179 2.73 7.84 17.86
C GLU A 179 2.29 6.66 18.74
N THR A 180 0.98 6.43 18.84
CA THR A 180 0.46 5.29 19.60
C THR A 180 0.87 3.94 19.00
N GLN A 181 0.86 3.83 17.66
CA GLN A 181 1.32 2.62 16.98
C GLN A 181 2.82 2.39 17.19
N LEU A 182 3.65 3.43 17.11
CA LEU A 182 5.09 3.34 17.38
C LEU A 182 5.35 2.89 18.81
N ARG A 183 4.66 3.48 19.80
CA ARG A 183 4.77 3.08 21.20
C ARG A 183 4.38 1.62 21.41
N GLN A 184 3.26 1.17 20.82
CA GLN A 184 2.84 -0.23 20.91
C GLN A 184 3.83 -1.19 20.24
N ALA A 185 4.43 -0.79 19.13
CA ALA A 185 5.44 -1.58 18.45
C ALA A 185 6.72 -1.70 19.29
N GLN A 186 7.16 -0.60 19.90
CA GLN A 186 8.30 -0.57 20.82
C GLN A 186 8.05 -1.44 22.06
N GLU A 187 6.91 -1.27 22.73
CA GLU A 187 6.54 -2.09 23.90
C GLU A 187 6.53 -3.60 23.57
N LYS A 188 6.01 -3.98 22.39
CA LYS A 188 6.03 -5.39 21.93
C LYS A 188 7.43 -5.89 21.63
N ALA A 189 8.28 -5.06 21.02
CA ALA A 189 9.66 -5.41 20.74
C ALA A 189 10.45 -5.63 22.03
N ASP A 190 10.31 -4.72 23.00
CA ASP A 190 10.97 -4.82 24.30
C ASP A 190 10.50 -6.04 25.08
N ALA A 191 9.18 -6.33 25.06
CA ALA A 191 8.62 -7.53 25.68
C ALA A 191 9.17 -8.82 25.04
N LEU A 192 9.24 -8.87 23.71
CA LEU A 192 9.78 -10.02 22.99
C LEU A 192 11.27 -10.22 23.30
N GLN A 193 12.05 -9.13 23.37
CA GLN A 193 13.45 -9.18 23.75
C GLN A 193 13.62 -9.71 25.17
N ALA A 194 12.86 -9.18 26.13
CA ALA A 194 12.91 -9.63 27.51
C ALA A 194 12.52 -11.11 27.66
N ASP A 195 11.54 -11.59 26.89
CA ASP A 195 11.15 -13.00 26.87
C ASP A 195 12.24 -13.88 26.24
N ALA A 196 12.89 -13.42 25.16
CA ALA A 196 14.00 -14.12 24.54
C ALA A 196 15.21 -14.23 25.48
N GLU A 197 15.57 -13.16 26.19
CA GLU A 197 16.65 -13.14 27.17
C GLU A 197 16.36 -14.06 28.37
N ARG A 198 15.11 -14.07 28.86
CA ARG A 198 14.66 -15.01 29.91
C ARG A 198 14.81 -16.46 29.47
N LYS A 199 14.28 -16.81 28.29
CA LYS A 199 14.40 -18.17 27.74
C LYS A 199 15.86 -18.56 27.50
N HIS A 200 16.68 -17.63 27.00
CA HIS A 200 18.10 -17.88 26.79
C HIS A 200 18.80 -18.22 28.10
N THR A 201 18.55 -17.43 29.15
CA THR A 201 19.15 -17.65 30.47
C THR A 201 18.70 -18.98 31.08
N GLU A 202 17.42 -19.33 30.95
CA GLU A 202 16.89 -20.63 31.41
C GLU A 202 17.53 -21.80 30.66
N ILE A 203 17.56 -21.75 29.32
CA ILE A 203 18.17 -22.79 28.49
C ILE A 203 19.66 -22.93 28.82
N MET A 204 20.40 -21.84 28.90
CA MET A 204 21.81 -21.87 29.29
C MET A 204 22.01 -22.41 30.69
N GLY A 205 21.12 -22.07 31.64
CA GLY A 205 21.10 -22.65 32.97
C GLY A 205 20.97 -24.17 32.94
N THR A 206 20.00 -24.69 32.18
CA THR A 206 19.79 -26.15 32.05
C THR A 206 20.95 -26.85 31.35
N ILE A 207 21.50 -26.28 30.27
CA ILE A 207 22.66 -26.83 29.55
C ILE A 207 23.86 -26.89 30.49
N ASN A 208 24.11 -25.83 31.27
CA ASN A 208 25.22 -25.81 32.22
C ASN A 208 25.04 -26.86 33.33
N GLN A 209 23.83 -27.05 33.85
CA GLN A 209 23.55 -28.11 34.82
C GLN A 209 23.79 -29.50 34.23
N GLN A 210 23.30 -29.76 33.02
CA GLN A 210 23.52 -31.04 32.33
C GLN A 210 25.01 -31.29 32.08
N ARG A 211 25.74 -30.26 31.65
CA ARG A 211 27.19 -30.32 31.46
C ARG A 211 27.89 -30.71 32.76
N THR A 212 27.61 -30.04 33.88
CA THR A 212 28.21 -30.36 35.18
C THR A 212 27.90 -31.80 35.61
N VAL A 213 26.68 -32.29 35.40
CA VAL A 213 26.30 -33.69 35.71
C VAL A 213 27.08 -34.68 34.83
N LEU A 214 27.23 -34.39 33.53
CA LEU A 214 27.98 -35.24 32.61
C LEU A 214 29.48 -35.24 32.93
N GLU A 215 30.05 -34.08 33.28
CA GLU A 215 31.45 -33.95 33.73
C GLU A 215 31.69 -34.78 35.01
N GLY A 216 30.78 -34.71 35.99
CA GLY A 216 30.87 -35.52 37.21
C GLY A 216 30.78 -37.02 36.94
N ARG A 217 29.90 -37.47 36.04
CA ARG A 217 29.82 -38.89 35.63
C ARG A 217 31.11 -39.33 34.92
N LEU A 218 31.69 -38.48 34.08
CA LEU A 218 32.95 -38.79 33.39
C LEU A 218 34.09 -39.02 34.40
N GLU A 219 34.18 -38.20 35.45
CA GLU A 219 35.17 -38.37 36.52
C GLU A 219 34.95 -39.66 37.33
N GLN A 220 33.69 -39.99 37.64
CA GLN A 220 33.34 -41.25 38.28
C GLN A 220 33.75 -42.46 37.42
N LEU A 221 33.46 -42.44 36.12
CA LEU A 221 33.85 -43.50 35.19
C LEU A 221 35.37 -43.63 35.09
N ARG A 222 36.11 -42.52 35.05
CA ARG A 222 37.60 -42.53 35.03
C ARG A 222 38.18 -43.12 36.31
N THR A 223 37.58 -42.81 37.46
CA THR A 223 37.99 -43.39 38.75
C THR A 223 37.70 -44.88 38.80
N PHE A 224 36.48 -45.29 38.41
CA PHE A 224 36.08 -46.68 38.32
C PHE A 224 37.00 -47.48 37.38
N GLU A 225 37.33 -46.95 36.21
CA GLU A 225 38.25 -47.58 35.27
C GLU A 225 39.64 -47.78 35.88
N ARG A 226 40.17 -46.77 36.57
CA ARG A 226 41.48 -46.85 37.24
C ARG A 226 41.49 -47.92 38.32
N GLU A 227 40.47 -47.95 39.17
CA GLU A 227 40.31 -48.96 40.22
C GLU A 227 40.12 -50.35 39.64
N TYR A 228 39.28 -50.51 38.62
CA TYR A 228 39.03 -51.78 37.95
C TYR A 228 40.31 -52.33 37.32
N ARG A 229 41.07 -51.50 36.61
CA ARG A 229 42.37 -51.89 36.04
C ARG A 229 43.36 -52.32 37.12
N THR A 230 43.40 -51.61 38.25
CA THR A 230 44.28 -51.94 39.36
C THR A 230 43.89 -53.28 39.98
N ARG A 231 42.60 -53.48 40.29
CA ARG A 231 42.07 -54.74 40.84
C ARG A 231 42.28 -55.92 39.88
N LEU A 232 42.04 -55.72 38.58
CA LEU A 232 42.26 -56.74 37.56
C LEU A 232 43.74 -57.12 37.46
N LYS A 233 44.65 -56.13 37.47
CA LYS A 233 46.09 -56.37 37.48
C LYS A 233 46.50 -57.19 38.70
N THR A 234 46.10 -56.77 39.90
CA THR A 234 46.41 -57.49 41.15
C THR A 234 45.83 -58.92 41.15
N TYR A 235 44.62 -59.11 40.64
CA TYR A 235 44.00 -60.45 40.52
C TYR A 235 44.80 -61.36 39.58
N LEU A 236 45.19 -60.86 38.40
CA LEU A 236 45.98 -61.63 37.44
C LEU A 236 47.39 -61.93 37.97
N GLU A 237 48.04 -60.99 38.66
CA GLU A 237 49.33 -61.21 39.31
C GLU A 237 49.24 -62.30 40.38
N SER A 238 48.20 -62.26 41.22
CA SER A 238 47.92 -63.29 42.23
C SER A 238 47.67 -64.66 41.60
N GLN A 239 46.89 -64.75 40.52
CA GLN A 239 46.65 -66.01 39.81
C GLN A 239 47.94 -66.59 39.20
N LEU A 240 48.80 -65.74 38.64
CA LEU A 240 50.09 -66.16 38.10
C LEU A 240 51.02 -66.66 39.21
N GLU A 241 51.02 -66.02 40.38
CA GLU A 241 51.82 -66.46 41.53
C GLU A 241 51.33 -67.81 42.08
N GLU A 242 50.02 -68.01 42.21
CA GLU A 242 49.45 -69.32 42.60
C GLU A 242 49.83 -70.44 41.61
N LEU A 243 49.80 -70.16 40.30
CA LEU A 243 50.25 -71.11 39.28
C LEU A 243 51.76 -71.38 39.36
N GLY A 244 52.56 -70.35 39.64
CA GLY A 244 53.99 -70.51 39.88
C GLY A 244 54.29 -71.37 41.12
N GLN A 245 53.57 -71.15 42.21
CA GLN A 245 53.68 -71.96 43.44
C GLN A 245 53.22 -73.41 43.22
N ARG A 246 52.13 -73.63 42.47
CA ARG A 246 51.66 -74.98 42.11
C ARG A 246 52.60 -75.70 41.14
N GLY A 247 53.22 -74.98 40.21
CA GLY A 247 54.27 -75.50 39.35
C GLY A 247 55.55 -75.84 40.12
N SER A 248 55.86 -75.06 41.17
CA SER A 248 56.96 -75.34 42.10
C SER A 248 56.66 -76.46 43.10
N ALA A 249 55.38 -76.83 43.27
CA ALA A 249 54.92 -77.94 44.10
C ALA A 249 54.73 -79.25 43.32
N ALA A 250 55.42 -79.42 42.19
CA ALA A 250 55.65 -80.75 41.64
C ALA A 250 56.49 -81.56 42.66
N PRO A 251 56.05 -82.76 43.08
CA PRO A 251 56.82 -83.56 44.02
C PRO A 251 58.15 -83.92 43.36
N VAL A 252 59.27 -83.58 44.01
CA VAL A 252 60.57 -84.16 43.66
C VAL A 252 60.48 -85.66 43.93
N ASP A 253 60.37 -86.42 42.84
CA ASP A 253 60.36 -87.87 42.86
C ASP A 253 61.62 -88.37 43.56
N SER A 254 61.47 -88.77 44.82
CA SER A 254 62.51 -89.43 45.61
C SER A 254 62.39 -90.93 45.34
N SER A 255 62.69 -91.35 44.11
CA SER A 255 62.62 -92.75 43.69
C SER A 255 63.86 -93.11 42.87
N ALA A 256 64.99 -93.16 43.57
CA ALA A 256 66.15 -93.94 43.15
C ALA A 256 66.58 -94.79 44.36
N ASP A 257 66.18 -96.06 44.40
CA ASP A 257 67.14 -97.15 44.20
C ASP A 257 66.46 -98.55 44.07
N THR A 258 66.91 -99.21 43.01
CA THR A 258 66.88 -100.62 42.57
C THR A 258 66.19 -101.76 43.35
N GLY A 259 65.44 -102.59 42.59
CA GLY A 259 65.73 -104.03 42.50
C GLY A 259 64.55 -105.02 42.62
N GLY A 260 64.35 -105.86 41.59
CA GLY A 260 63.71 -107.18 41.72
C GLY A 260 62.35 -107.32 41.01
N PHE A 261 62.29 -107.72 39.74
CA PHE A 261 62.14 -109.11 39.27
C PHE A 261 60.86 -109.83 39.74
N ASP A 262 59.90 -109.97 38.82
CA ASP A 262 59.09 -111.17 38.49
C ASP A 262 57.72 -110.74 37.93
N GLN A 263 57.49 -110.91 36.63
CA GLN A 263 56.97 -112.17 36.06
C GLN A 263 55.59 -112.49 36.64
N PHE A 264 54.52 -112.17 35.90
CA PHE A 264 53.55 -113.18 35.47
C PHE A 264 52.58 -112.61 34.44
N ASN A 265 52.87 -113.04 33.21
CA ASN A 265 52.01 -113.07 32.04
C ASN A 265 50.82 -114.02 32.27
N ARG A 266 49.59 -113.52 32.05
CA ARG A 266 48.34 -114.24 31.67
C ARG A 266 47.21 -113.17 31.71
N GLY A 267 46.52 -112.80 30.64
CA GLY A 267 46.19 -113.51 29.42
C GLY A 267 44.66 -113.61 29.34
N ASN A 268 44.14 -113.20 28.19
CA ASN A 268 42.83 -113.51 27.60
C ASN A 268 41.65 -112.54 27.83
N ASN A 269 41.29 -111.88 26.70
CA ASN A 269 40.01 -111.97 25.98
C ASN A 269 38.71 -111.90 26.77
#